data_AF-A0A3D6DEW6-F1
#
_entry.id   AF-A0A3D6DEW6-F1
#
_cell.length_a   1.000
_cell.length_b   1.000
_cell.length_c   1.000
_cell.angle_alpha   90.00
_cell.angle_beta   90.00
_cell.angle_gamma   90.00
#
_symmetry.space_group_name_H-M   'P 1'
#
loop_
_entity.id
_entity.type
_entity.pdbx_description
1 polymer ?
#
loop_
_entity_poly.entity_id
_entity_poly.type
_entity_poly.pdbx_seq_one_letter_code
_entity_poly.pdbx_strand_id
1 'polypeptide(L)'
;MQNKSAVLIFTVLLALATLYTLSFNYFSSQFEKEAQQQGVYEAEQMLAAGTISEDAFDATAAEEAKTYLRVKGDSAIVPIFGKSYKEAKERELNLGLDLRGGMSVTLEVSIPDLFIALADYSTEDSFRQSIAQAKAAR
;
A
#
# COMPACT_ATOMS: atom_id res chain seq x y z
N MET A 1 38.90 -30.39 -2.85
CA MET A 1 38.55 -29.20 -3.66
C MET A 1 37.62 -29.50 -4.85
N GLN A 2 36.94 -30.66 -4.90
CA GLN A 2 36.20 -31.11 -6.09
C GLN A 2 34.82 -30.45 -6.31
N ASN A 3 34.21 -29.84 -5.28
CA ASN A 3 32.89 -29.20 -5.41
C ASN A 3 32.95 -27.69 -5.67
N LYS A 4 34.15 -27.11 -5.85
CA LYS A 4 34.33 -25.66 -5.97
C LYS A 4 33.61 -25.08 -7.21
N SER A 5 33.64 -25.80 -8.33
CA SER A 5 32.92 -25.41 -9.55
C SER A 5 31.39 -25.49 -9.38
N ALA A 6 30.89 -26.49 -8.68
CA ALA A 6 29.45 -26.63 -8.43
C ALA A 6 28.91 -25.50 -7.52
N VAL A 7 29.66 -25.15 -6.46
CA VAL A 7 29.31 -24.02 -5.59
C VAL A 7 29.33 -22.71 -6.38
N LEU A 8 30.33 -22.50 -7.24
CA LEU A 8 30.46 -21.28 -8.04
C LEU A 8 29.29 -21.12 -9.03
N ILE A 9 28.91 -22.18 -9.73
CA ILE A 9 27.74 -22.18 -10.62
C ILE A 9 26.47 -21.85 -9.83
N PHE A 10 26.26 -22.48 -8.68
CA PHE A 10 25.09 -22.22 -7.85
C PHE A 10 25.04 -20.77 -7.37
N THR A 11 26.17 -20.20 -6.92
CA THR A 11 26.23 -18.79 -6.51
C THR A 11 25.93 -17.83 -7.66
N VAL A 12 26.41 -18.11 -8.87
CA VAL A 12 26.14 -17.27 -10.04
C VAL A 12 24.65 -17.34 -10.42
N LEU A 13 24.07 -18.54 -10.44
CA LEU A 13 22.64 -18.71 -10.71
C LEU A 13 21.79 -18.01 -9.65
N LEU A 14 22.15 -18.12 -8.38
CA LEU A 14 21.46 -17.43 -7.29
C LEU A 14 21.57 -15.90 -7.44
N ALA A 15 22.77 -15.39 -7.75
CA ALA A 15 22.98 -13.96 -7.98
C ALA A 15 22.17 -13.42 -9.17
N LEU A 16 22.07 -14.18 -10.26
CA LEU A 16 21.23 -13.81 -11.40
C LEU A 16 19.74 -13.83 -11.04
N ALA A 17 19.31 -14.83 -10.26
CA ALA A 17 17.93 -14.90 -9.79
C ALA A 17 17.57 -13.71 -8.88
N THR A 18 18.46 -13.30 -7.97
CA THR A 18 18.23 -12.13 -7.12
C THR A 18 18.22 -10.84 -7.92
N LEU A 19 19.16 -10.65 -8.85
CA LEU A 19 19.18 -9.52 -9.79
C LEU A 19 17.88 -9.42 -10.59
N TYR A 20 17.36 -10.55 -11.07
CA TYR A 20 16.08 -10.60 -11.77
C TYR A 20 14.92 -10.12 -10.89
N THR A 21 14.81 -10.63 -9.66
CA THR A 21 13.76 -10.18 -8.72
C THR A 21 13.87 -8.70 -8.35
N LEU A 22 15.10 -8.19 -8.20
CA LEU A 22 15.34 -6.78 -7.88
C LEU A 22 15.00 -5.86 -9.05
N SER A 23 15.19 -6.32 -10.29
CA SER A 23 14.86 -5.54 -11.48
C SER A 23 13.38 -5.14 -11.54
N PHE A 24 12.46 -5.98 -11.05
CA PHE A 24 11.03 -5.65 -11.01
C PHE A 24 10.73 -4.44 -10.14
N ASN A 25 11.37 -4.35 -8.96
CA ASN A 25 11.24 -3.22 -8.04
C ASN A 25 11.75 -1.90 -8.67
N TYR A 26 12.79 -1.99 -9.50
CA TYR A 26 13.31 -0.83 -10.22
C TYR A 26 12.31 -0.34 -11.28
N PHE A 27 11.80 -1.25 -12.12
CA PHE A 27 10.85 -0.88 -13.19
C PHE A 27 9.49 -0.43 -12.64
N SER A 28 8.97 -1.08 -11.59
CA SER A 28 7.73 -0.66 -10.92
C SER A 28 7.88 0.75 -10.33
N SER A 29 8.97 1.01 -9.61
CA SER A 29 9.25 2.33 -9.01
C SER A 29 9.41 3.41 -10.09
N GLN A 30 10.03 3.09 -11.21
CA GLN A 30 10.18 4.04 -12.31
C GLN A 30 8.83 4.42 -12.92
N PHE A 31 7.95 3.43 -13.13
CA PHE A 31 6.60 3.66 -13.65
C PHE A 31 5.71 4.44 -12.67
N GLU A 32 5.84 4.18 -11.37
CA GLU A 32 5.14 4.94 -10.32
C GLU A 32 5.57 6.41 -10.28
N LYS A 33 6.85 6.70 -10.51
CA LYS A 33 7.35 8.09 -10.64
C LYS A 33 6.76 8.80 -11.86
N GLU A 34 6.67 8.10 -12.99
CA GLU A 34 6.04 8.64 -14.20
C GLU A 34 4.57 8.96 -13.96
N ALA A 35 3.84 8.07 -13.28
CA ALA A 35 2.45 8.29 -12.91
C ALA A 35 2.26 9.50 -11.99
N GLN A 36 3.16 9.69 -11.02
CA GLN A 36 3.14 10.88 -10.15
C GLN A 36 3.37 12.16 -10.93
N GLN A 37 4.32 12.17 -11.87
CA GLN A 37 4.57 13.34 -12.72
C GLN A 37 3.35 13.69 -13.58
N GLN A 38 2.67 12.68 -14.13
CA GLN A 38 1.44 12.90 -14.88
C GLN A 38 0.31 13.43 -13.98
N GLY A 39 0.14 12.88 -12.77
CA GLY A 39 -0.87 13.35 -11.83
C GLY A 39 -0.65 14.80 -11.41
N VAL A 40 0.61 15.20 -11.17
CA VAL A 40 0.96 16.60 -10.89
C VAL A 40 0.66 17.50 -12.10
N TYR A 41 1.03 17.07 -13.31
CA TYR A 41 0.76 17.83 -14.53
C TYR A 41 -0.73 18.04 -14.80
N GLU A 42 -1.58 17.04 -14.54
CA GLU A 42 -3.03 17.16 -14.68
C GLU A 42 -3.62 18.05 -13.58
N ALA A 43 -3.17 17.91 -12.33
CA ALA A 43 -3.57 18.79 -11.24
C ALA A 43 -3.18 20.26 -11.49
N GLU A 44 -2.00 20.54 -12.04
CA GLU A 44 -1.56 21.89 -12.40
C GLU A 44 -2.48 22.52 -13.45
N GLN A 45 -2.90 21.74 -14.45
CA GLN A 45 -3.85 22.23 -15.46
C GLN A 45 -5.23 22.51 -14.86
N MET A 46 -5.70 21.65 -13.95
CA MET A 46 -6.97 21.85 -13.25
C MET A 46 -6.94 23.09 -12.34
N LEU A 47 -5.79 23.35 -11.71
CA LEU A 47 -5.56 24.56 -10.89
C LEU A 47 -5.53 25.81 -11.78
N ALA A 48 -4.82 25.76 -12.90
CA ALA A 48 -4.77 26.87 -13.88
C ALA A 48 -6.15 27.16 -14.51
N ALA A 49 -6.99 26.14 -14.66
CA ALA A 49 -8.37 26.26 -15.10
C ALA A 49 -9.34 26.77 -14.01
N GLY A 50 -8.86 26.94 -12.76
CA GLY A 50 -9.66 27.38 -11.62
C GLY A 50 -10.69 26.35 -11.14
N THR A 51 -10.51 25.07 -11.50
CA THR A 51 -11.44 23.98 -11.13
C THR A 51 -11.17 23.38 -9.76
N ILE A 52 -9.95 23.57 -9.23
CA ILE A 52 -9.52 23.11 -7.91
C ILE A 52 -8.85 24.25 -7.13
N SER A 53 -8.91 24.19 -5.79
CA SER A 53 -8.16 25.09 -4.90
C SER A 53 -6.72 24.58 -4.73
N GLU A 54 -5.80 25.47 -4.35
CA GLU A 54 -4.41 25.12 -4.01
C GLU A 54 -4.37 24.08 -2.87
N ASP A 55 -5.31 24.17 -1.92
CA ASP A 55 -5.44 23.23 -0.79
C ASP A 55 -5.82 21.80 -1.24
N ALA A 56 -6.47 21.67 -2.40
CA ALA A 56 -6.91 20.40 -2.96
C ALA A 56 -5.91 19.82 -3.97
N PHE A 57 -4.83 20.55 -4.28
CA PHE A 57 -3.85 20.19 -5.30
C PHE A 57 -3.19 18.83 -5.00
N ASP A 58 -2.62 18.68 -3.80
CA ASP A 58 -1.91 17.46 -3.41
C ASP A 58 -2.82 16.21 -3.44
N ALA A 59 -4.07 16.37 -3.00
CA ALA A 59 -5.06 15.29 -3.02
C ALA A 59 -5.44 14.90 -4.47
N THR A 60 -5.68 15.90 -5.33
CA THR A 60 -6.05 15.71 -6.73
C THR A 60 -4.90 15.07 -7.52
N ALA A 61 -3.67 15.56 -7.34
CA ALA A 61 -2.48 15.01 -7.99
C ALA A 61 -2.26 13.53 -7.60
N ALA A 62 -2.48 13.19 -6.33
CA ALA A 62 -2.41 11.80 -5.86
C ALA A 62 -3.54 10.91 -6.41
N GLU A 63 -4.73 11.47 -6.63
CA GLU A 63 -5.86 10.75 -7.23
C GLU A 63 -5.62 10.48 -8.72
N GLU A 64 -5.20 11.49 -9.48
CA GLU A 64 -4.92 11.34 -10.91
C GLU A 64 -3.74 10.40 -11.17
N ALA A 65 -2.70 10.44 -10.33
CA ALA A 65 -1.61 9.47 -10.38
C ALA A 65 -2.11 8.02 -10.20
N LYS A 66 -3.06 7.79 -9.27
CA LYS A 66 -3.68 6.46 -9.08
C LYS A 66 -4.54 6.07 -10.28
N THR A 67 -5.28 7.02 -10.84
CA THR A 67 -6.10 6.79 -12.04
C THR A 67 -5.23 6.39 -13.22
N TYR A 68 -4.11 7.08 -13.44
CA TYR A 68 -3.12 6.74 -14.45
C TYR A 68 -2.59 5.31 -14.27
N LEU A 69 -2.18 4.93 -13.04
CA LEU A 69 -1.72 3.59 -12.73
C LEU A 69 -2.80 2.52 -12.97
N ARG A 70 -4.06 2.83 -12.67
CA ARG A 70 -5.19 1.92 -12.89
C ARG A 70 -5.47 1.71 -14.37
N VAL A 71 -5.46 2.78 -15.16
CA VAL A 71 -5.70 2.72 -16.62
C VAL A 71 -4.55 2.05 -17.35
N LYS A 72 -3.31 2.34 -16.96
CA LYS A 72 -2.12 1.78 -17.60
C LYS A 72 -1.58 0.50 -16.94
N GLY A 73 -2.33 -0.10 -16.02
CA GLY A 73 -1.88 -1.25 -15.24
C GLY A 73 -1.48 -2.49 -16.07
N ASP A 74 -2.06 -2.64 -17.26
CA ASP A 74 -1.75 -3.73 -18.19
C ASP A 74 -0.61 -3.41 -19.16
N SER A 75 -0.04 -2.20 -19.11
CA SER A 75 1.08 -1.80 -19.97
C SER A 75 2.32 -2.60 -19.62
N ALA A 76 3.01 -3.12 -20.64
CA ALA A 76 4.27 -3.83 -20.48
C ALA A 76 5.38 -2.85 -20.08
N ILE A 77 5.83 -2.92 -18.83
CA ILE A 77 6.88 -2.04 -18.29
C ILE A 77 8.26 -2.71 -18.27
N VAL A 78 8.32 -4.05 -18.33
CA VAL A 78 9.60 -4.78 -18.25
C VAL A 78 10.14 -5.09 -19.65
N PRO A 79 11.28 -4.52 -20.06
CA PRO A 79 11.80 -4.67 -21.42
C PRO A 79 12.25 -6.10 -21.77
N ILE A 80 12.67 -6.91 -20.80
CA ILE A 80 13.31 -8.21 -21.06
C ILE A 80 12.30 -9.37 -21.11
N PHE A 81 11.05 -9.18 -20.67
CA PHE A 81 10.01 -10.22 -20.71
C PHE A 81 8.58 -9.71 -20.94
N GLY A 82 8.40 -8.41 -21.25
CA GLY A 82 7.09 -7.83 -21.57
C GLY A 82 6.06 -7.92 -20.44
N LYS A 83 6.50 -8.08 -19.19
CA LYS A 83 5.61 -8.19 -18.04
C LYS A 83 4.87 -6.88 -17.81
N SER A 84 3.56 -7.00 -17.54
CA SER A 84 2.70 -5.85 -17.24
C SER A 84 3.09 -5.21 -15.91
N TYR A 85 2.70 -3.95 -15.70
CA TYR A 85 2.90 -3.27 -14.41
C TYR A 85 2.27 -4.08 -13.26
N LYS A 86 1.07 -4.63 -13.47
CA LYS A 86 0.40 -5.46 -12.47
C LYS A 86 1.21 -6.72 -12.11
N GLU A 87 1.72 -7.45 -13.10
CA GLU A 87 2.56 -8.63 -12.86
C GLU A 87 3.88 -8.27 -12.18
N ALA A 88 4.49 -7.13 -12.54
CA ALA A 88 5.71 -6.66 -11.91
C ALA A 88 5.45 -6.26 -10.44
N LYS A 89 4.29 -5.68 -10.14
CA LYS A 89 3.87 -5.30 -8.79
C LYS A 89 3.61 -6.52 -7.90
N GLU A 90 2.97 -7.56 -8.44
CA GLU A 90 2.73 -8.82 -7.72
C GLU A 90 4.04 -9.59 -7.42
N ARG A 91 5.06 -9.41 -8.25
CA ARG A 91 6.38 -10.03 -8.09
C ARG A 91 7.40 -9.15 -7.38
N GLU A 92 6.97 -7.97 -6.96
CA GLU A 92 7.83 -7.03 -6.24
C GLU A 92 8.20 -7.61 -4.87
N LEU A 93 9.32 -7.14 -4.33
CA LEU A 93 9.74 -7.52 -2.99
C LEU A 93 8.68 -7.07 -1.98
N ASN A 94 8.26 -8.00 -1.11
CA ASN A 94 7.42 -7.70 0.05
C ASN A 94 8.21 -6.83 1.01
N LEU A 95 8.04 -5.53 0.88
CA LEU A 95 8.66 -4.54 1.75
C LEU A 95 7.86 -4.47 3.05
N GLY A 96 8.57 -4.47 4.18
CA GLY A 96 7.95 -4.30 5.49
C GLY A 96 7.35 -2.91 5.70
N LEU A 97 6.64 -2.74 6.81
CA LEU A 97 6.00 -1.49 7.22
C LEU A 97 6.97 -0.29 7.20
N ASP A 98 8.21 -0.53 7.63
CA ASP A 98 9.27 0.49 7.68
C ASP A 98 9.64 1.03 6.29
N LEU A 99 9.52 0.19 5.25
CA LEU A 99 10.00 0.51 3.90
C LEU A 99 8.89 0.96 2.94
N ARG A 100 7.63 0.51 3.13
CA ARG A 100 6.46 0.97 2.35
C ARG A 100 5.62 2.00 3.07
N GLY A 101 5.82 2.15 4.38
CA GLY A 101 4.86 2.82 5.24
C GLY A 101 3.58 1.99 5.39
N GLY A 102 2.81 2.34 6.41
CA GLY A 102 1.52 1.74 6.73
C GLY A 102 1.27 1.85 8.23
N MET A 103 0.15 1.29 8.69
CA MET A 103 -0.22 1.33 10.10
C MET A 103 -0.47 -0.09 10.62
N SER A 104 0.31 -0.52 11.60
CA SER A 104 -0.02 -1.70 12.39
C SER A 104 -1.03 -1.30 13.46
N VAL A 105 -2.30 -1.66 13.27
CA VAL A 105 -3.37 -1.42 14.26
C VAL A 105 -3.71 -2.74 14.93
N THR A 106 -3.49 -2.81 16.23
CA THR A 106 -4.09 -3.86 17.06
C THR A 106 -5.33 -3.27 17.71
N LEU A 107 -6.50 -3.77 17.33
CA LEU A 107 -7.76 -3.36 17.93
C LEU A 107 -8.03 -4.22 19.16
N GLU A 108 -8.13 -3.57 20.32
CA GLU A 108 -8.66 -4.21 21.52
C GLU A 108 -10.18 -3.97 21.57
N VAL A 109 -10.95 -5.06 21.72
CA VAL A 109 -12.40 -4.95 21.88
C VAL A 109 -12.71 -4.71 23.35
N SER A 110 -13.27 -3.54 23.64
CA SER A 110 -13.87 -3.25 24.93
C SER A 110 -15.13 -4.09 25.13
N ILE A 111 -15.06 -5.07 26.03
CA ILE A 111 -16.21 -5.93 26.38
C ILE A 111 -17.44 -5.11 26.84
N PRO A 112 -17.30 -4.05 27.67
CA PRO A 112 -18.44 -3.19 28.02
C PRO A 112 -19.07 -2.50 26.80
N ASP A 113 -18.26 -1.99 25.88
CA ASP A 113 -18.77 -1.29 24.69
C ASP A 113 -19.44 -2.26 23.72
N LEU A 114 -19.00 -3.53 23.69
CA LEU A 114 -19.70 -4.59 22.97
C LEU A 114 -21.13 -4.80 23.50
N PHE A 115 -21.31 -4.84 24.83
CA PHE A 115 -22.66 -4.97 25.42
C PHE A 115 -23.54 -3.75 25.14
N ILE A 116 -22.97 -2.54 25.16
CA ILE A 116 -23.69 -1.30 24.82
C ILE A 116 -24.10 -1.31 23.34
N ALA A 117 -23.21 -1.72 22.44
CA ALA A 117 -23.51 -1.84 21.02
C ALA A 117 -24.56 -2.92 20.73
N LEU A 118 -24.51 -4.08 21.41
CA LEU A 118 -25.52 -5.13 21.30
C LEU A 118 -26.90 -4.69 21.83
N ALA A 119 -26.92 -3.75 22.77
CA ALA A 119 -28.13 -3.14 23.30
C ALA A 119 -28.58 -1.89 22.51
N ASP A 120 -28.09 -1.71 21.27
CA ASP A 120 -28.41 -0.57 20.40
C ASP A 120 -28.16 0.80 21.07
N TYR A 121 -27.03 0.91 21.77
CA TYR A 121 -26.64 2.11 22.50
C TYR A 121 -27.67 2.61 23.54
N SER A 122 -28.49 1.69 24.08
CA SER A 122 -29.54 1.98 25.05
C SER A 122 -29.12 2.97 26.15
N THR A 123 -29.99 3.95 26.42
CA THR A 123 -29.79 5.01 27.43
C THR A 123 -30.43 4.68 28.78
N GLU A 124 -30.98 3.48 28.94
CA GLU A 124 -31.62 3.05 30.19
C GLU A 124 -30.68 3.14 31.39
N ASP A 125 -31.13 3.85 32.44
CA ASP A 125 -30.31 4.15 33.63
C ASP A 125 -29.88 2.87 34.36
N SER A 126 -30.80 1.91 34.51
CA SER A 126 -30.51 0.63 35.17
C SER A 126 -29.44 -0.20 34.45
N PHE A 127 -29.47 -0.19 33.11
CA PHE A 127 -28.49 -0.88 32.27
C PHE A 127 -27.11 -0.23 32.36
N ARG A 128 -27.04 1.10 32.22
CA ARG A 128 -25.77 1.84 32.30
C ARG A 128 -25.14 1.76 33.69
N GLN A 129 -25.96 1.79 34.74
CA GLN A 129 -25.50 1.63 36.11
C GLN A 129 -24.93 0.22 36.35
N SER A 130 -25.57 -0.82 35.80
CA SER A 130 -25.07 -2.20 35.89
C SER A 130 -23.73 -2.39 35.19
N ILE A 131 -23.56 -1.81 33.99
CA ILE A 131 -22.28 -1.83 33.26
C ILE A 131 -21.20 -1.04 34.01
N ALA A 132 -21.54 0.11 34.59
CA ALA A 132 -20.60 0.91 35.38
C ALA A 132 -20.12 0.17 36.65
N GLN A 133 -21.03 -0.50 37.35
CA GLN A 133 -20.70 -1.33 38.52
C GLN A 133 -19.81 -2.52 38.12
N ALA A 134 -20.13 -3.22 37.03
CA ALA A 134 -19.32 -4.32 36.52
C ALA A 134 -17.91 -3.87 36.09
N LYS A 135 -17.77 -2.66 35.56
CA LYS A 135 -16.48 -2.05 35.25
C LYS A 135 -15.67 -1.71 36.51
N ALA A 136 -16.33 -1.28 37.60
CA ALA A 136 -15.69 -0.90 38.85
C ALA A 136 -15.33 -2.09 39.76
N ALA A 137 -15.99 -3.24 39.58
CA ALA A 137 -15.71 -4.47 40.34
C ALA A 137 -14.50 -5.26 39.80
N ARG A 138 -13.87 -4.79 38.73
CA ARG A 138 -12.72 -5.40 38.07
C ARG A 138 -11.43 -4.66 38.46
#